data_AF-A0A851TLH3-F1
#
_entry.id   AF-A0A851TLH3-F1
#
_cell.length_a   1.000
_cell.length_b   1.000
_cell.length_c   1.000
_cell.angle_alpha   90.00
_cell.angle_beta   90.00
_cell.angle_gamma   90.00
#
_symmetry.space_group_name_H-M   'P 1'
#
loop_
_entity.id
_entity.type
_entity.pdbx_description
1 polymer ?
#
loop_
_entity_poly.entity_id
_entity_poly.type
_entity_poly.pdbx_seq_one_letter_code
_entity_poly.pdbx_strand_id
1 'polypeptide(L)'
;MENNIQLIQADTFRHLHHLEVLQLGRNAIRQIEVGAFNGLASLNTLELFDNWLTVIPSGAFEYLSKLRELWLRNNPIESIPSYAFNRVPSLMRLDLGELKKLEYISEGAFEGLYNLKYLNLGMCNIKDMPNLTPLVGLEELEMSGNHFPEIKPGSFHGLKSLKKLWIMNSQISAIERNAFDDLTALVELNLAHNNLSSLPHDLFAPLRYLVELHLHHNPWHCDCDILWLSWWLREYIPTNSSCCGRCHAPLHMRGRFLVEVDQTSFQCSAPFIMDAPMDLNISEGRVAELKCRTPSMSSVRWLLPNGTVLSHASSHPRISVLNDGTLNFSHVLLTDTGLYTCMVTNVAGNSNASAYLNVSTAELNTSNYSFFTTVTVETTEISPEDVSPKFSKPVPTTSTGYQPAYTTTTTVLIQSTRPPGRVAVPTADAGDKTQTSLDEVMRTTKIIIGCFVAVTLLAAAMLIVFYKLRKRHQQRSTVTA
;
A
#
# COMPACT_ATOMS: atom_id res chain seq x y z
N MET A 1 25.22 -3.56 -25.83
CA MET A 1 26.08 -4.74 -26.06
C MET A 1 25.71 -5.73 -24.98
N GLU A 2 25.32 -6.94 -25.36
CA GLU A 2 24.96 -8.00 -24.40
C GLU A 2 26.20 -8.87 -24.17
N ASN A 3 26.57 -9.08 -22.91
CA ASN A 3 27.65 -9.95 -22.50
C ASN A 3 27.07 -11.06 -21.59
N ASN A 4 27.85 -12.10 -21.31
CA ASN A 4 27.43 -13.24 -20.48
C ASN A 4 28.24 -13.32 -19.17
N ILE A 5 28.56 -12.16 -18.57
CA ILE A 5 29.34 -12.10 -17.32
C ILE A 5 28.46 -12.62 -16.18
N GLN A 6 28.95 -13.56 -15.39
CA GLN A 6 28.19 -14.21 -14.31
C GLN A 6 28.65 -13.85 -12.90
N LEU A 7 29.93 -13.52 -12.73
CA LEU A 7 30.57 -13.24 -11.45
C LEU A 7 31.46 -12.01 -11.62
N ILE A 8 31.38 -11.07 -10.68
CA ILE A 8 32.36 -10.00 -10.52
C ILE A 8 33.21 -10.32 -9.29
N GLN A 9 34.49 -10.58 -9.54
CA GLN A 9 35.45 -10.94 -8.48
C GLN A 9 35.96 -9.70 -7.75
N ALA A 10 36.46 -9.88 -6.53
CA ALA A 10 37.13 -8.85 -5.76
C ALA A 10 38.26 -8.19 -6.57
N ASP A 11 38.43 -6.88 -6.41
CA ASP A 11 39.51 -6.09 -7.04
C ASP A 11 39.53 -6.09 -8.59
N THR A 12 38.49 -6.58 -9.27
CA THR A 12 38.41 -6.61 -10.75
C THR A 12 38.71 -5.24 -11.39
N PHE A 13 38.30 -4.15 -10.75
CA PHE A 13 38.45 -2.78 -11.24
C PHE A 13 39.46 -1.92 -10.46
N ARG A 14 40.33 -2.55 -9.66
CA ARG A 14 41.15 -1.89 -8.63
C ARG A 14 41.93 -0.66 -9.09
N HIS A 15 42.43 -0.66 -10.33
CA HIS A 15 43.30 0.40 -10.84
C HIS A 15 42.54 1.49 -11.63
N LEU A 16 41.22 1.40 -11.75
CA LEU A 16 40.40 2.30 -12.55
C LEU A 16 39.93 3.53 -11.75
N HIS A 17 40.87 4.27 -11.16
CA HIS A 17 40.59 5.36 -10.22
C HIS A 17 39.82 6.55 -10.82
N HIS A 18 39.87 6.72 -12.14
CA HIS A 18 39.18 7.80 -12.88
C HIS A 18 37.85 7.36 -13.49
N LEU A 19 37.43 6.10 -13.30
CA LEU A 19 36.19 5.61 -13.87
C LEU A 19 35.00 6.26 -13.16
N GLU A 20 34.14 6.93 -13.93
CA GLU A 20 32.94 7.61 -13.41
C GLU A 20 31.66 6.81 -13.66
N VAL A 21 31.59 6.09 -14.78
CA VAL A 21 30.41 5.32 -15.19
C VAL A 21 30.84 3.88 -15.45
N LEU A 22 30.21 2.93 -14.75
CA LEU A 22 30.42 1.50 -14.94
C LEU A 22 29.12 0.83 -15.37
N GLN A 23 29.09 0.38 -16.63
CA GLN A 23 27.92 -0.27 -17.23
C GLN A 23 28.06 -1.79 -17.20
N LEU A 24 27.32 -2.44 -16.29
CA LEU A 24 27.25 -3.90 -16.15
C LEU A 24 25.81 -4.41 -16.37
N GLY A 25 24.91 -3.56 -16.87
CA GLY A 25 23.55 -3.95 -17.19
C GLY A 25 23.46 -4.96 -18.34
N ARG A 26 22.36 -5.71 -18.41
CA ARG A 26 22.11 -6.76 -19.43
C ARG A 26 23.23 -7.79 -19.53
N ASN A 27 23.55 -8.36 -18.38
CA ASN A 27 24.49 -9.47 -18.23
C ASN A 27 23.81 -10.66 -17.54
N ALA A 28 24.60 -11.66 -17.16
CA ALA A 28 24.16 -12.86 -16.45
C ALA A 28 24.63 -12.84 -14.99
N ILE A 29 24.87 -11.67 -14.39
CA ILE A 29 25.56 -11.54 -13.10
C ILE A 29 24.66 -12.10 -12.00
N ARG A 30 25.15 -13.12 -11.31
CA ARG A 30 24.48 -13.77 -10.17
C ARG A 30 25.09 -13.38 -8.83
N GLN A 31 26.39 -13.08 -8.84
CA GLN A 31 27.16 -12.83 -7.63
C GLN A 31 28.17 -11.71 -7.86
N ILE A 32 28.31 -10.86 -6.84
CA ILE A 32 29.30 -9.80 -6.77
C ILE A 32 30.03 -9.98 -5.44
N GLU A 33 31.33 -10.20 -5.48
CA GLU A 33 32.14 -10.40 -4.28
C GLU A 33 32.31 -9.09 -3.48
N VAL A 34 32.55 -9.23 -2.19
CA VAL A 34 32.93 -8.10 -1.32
C VAL A 34 34.23 -7.49 -1.85
N GLY A 35 34.27 -6.17 -2.01
CA GLY A 35 35.42 -5.46 -2.59
C GLY A 35 35.55 -5.58 -4.12
N ALA A 36 34.54 -6.10 -4.83
CA ALA A 36 34.51 -6.11 -6.30
C ALA A 36 34.76 -4.73 -6.94
N PHE A 37 34.27 -3.68 -6.28
CA PHE A 37 34.35 -2.29 -6.75
C PHE A 37 35.46 -1.47 -6.05
N ASN A 38 36.42 -2.13 -5.41
CA ASN A 38 37.56 -1.46 -4.78
C ASN A 38 38.32 -0.58 -5.78
N GLY A 39 38.88 0.53 -5.30
CA GLY A 39 39.69 1.46 -6.10
C GLY A 39 38.91 2.40 -7.01
N LEU A 40 37.59 2.22 -7.15
CA LEU A 40 36.70 3.07 -7.96
C LEU A 40 36.32 4.39 -7.26
N ALA A 41 37.32 5.17 -6.87
CA ALA A 41 37.16 6.41 -6.07
C ALA A 41 36.42 7.55 -6.79
N SER A 42 36.30 7.48 -8.12
CA SER A 42 35.59 8.48 -8.94
C SER A 42 34.22 8.01 -9.43
N LEU A 43 33.78 6.80 -9.06
CA LEU A 43 32.56 6.23 -9.59
C LEU A 43 31.34 7.03 -9.15
N ASN A 44 30.55 7.43 -10.13
CA ASN A 44 29.36 8.24 -9.99
C ASN A 44 28.10 7.42 -10.32
N THR A 45 28.14 6.65 -11.40
CA THR A 45 27.01 5.83 -11.89
C THR A 45 27.41 4.37 -11.99
N LEU A 46 26.62 3.49 -11.35
CA LEU A 46 26.75 2.04 -11.43
C LEU A 46 25.45 1.42 -11.96
N GLU A 47 25.54 0.81 -13.14
CA GLU A 47 24.41 0.13 -13.78
C GLU A 47 24.53 -1.39 -13.63
N LEU A 48 23.59 -2.00 -12.91
CA LEU A 48 23.47 -3.44 -12.65
C LEU A 48 22.10 -4.00 -13.06
N PHE A 49 21.34 -3.26 -13.86
CA PHE A 49 20.00 -3.63 -14.29
C PHE A 49 19.98 -4.82 -15.25
N ASP A 50 18.85 -5.52 -15.37
CA ASP A 50 18.70 -6.70 -16.25
C ASP A 50 19.81 -7.76 -15.98
N ASN A 51 19.96 -8.19 -14.72
CA ASN A 51 20.91 -9.23 -14.28
C ASN A 51 20.17 -10.34 -13.50
N TRP A 52 20.92 -11.26 -12.88
CA TRP A 52 20.39 -12.39 -12.11
C TRP A 52 20.73 -12.33 -10.62
N LEU A 53 20.82 -11.12 -10.06
CA LEU A 53 21.07 -10.91 -8.64
C LEU A 53 19.83 -11.31 -7.82
N THR A 54 19.96 -12.26 -6.91
CA THR A 54 18.88 -12.65 -5.97
C THR A 54 18.89 -11.86 -4.67
N VAL A 55 20.01 -11.20 -4.37
CA VAL A 55 20.22 -10.38 -3.17
C VAL A 55 20.93 -9.09 -3.52
N ILE A 56 20.72 -8.05 -2.71
CA ILE A 56 21.49 -6.80 -2.80
C ILE A 56 22.89 -7.05 -2.24
N PRO A 57 23.97 -6.81 -3.01
CA PRO A 57 25.34 -7.07 -2.56
C PRO A 57 25.86 -5.89 -1.70
N SER A 58 25.26 -5.67 -0.52
CA SER A 58 25.56 -4.52 0.35
C SER A 58 27.05 -4.37 0.68
N GLY A 59 27.77 -5.49 0.86
CA GLY A 59 29.22 -5.49 1.12
C GLY A 59 30.08 -5.11 -0.08
N ALA A 60 29.56 -5.19 -1.32
CA ALA A 60 30.31 -4.78 -2.50
C ALA A 60 30.37 -3.25 -2.64
N PHE A 61 29.43 -2.51 -2.04
CA PHE A 61 29.33 -1.05 -2.14
C PHE A 61 30.25 -0.29 -1.18
N GLU A 62 31.21 -0.98 -0.56
CA GLU A 62 32.12 -0.36 0.40
C GLU A 62 33.01 0.71 -0.26
N TYR A 63 33.21 1.84 0.43
CA TYR A 63 34.08 2.95 0.01
C TYR A 63 33.72 3.68 -1.30
N LEU A 64 32.50 3.50 -1.83
CA LEU A 64 32.01 4.22 -3.01
C LEU A 64 31.46 5.62 -2.67
N SER A 65 32.29 6.48 -2.06
CA SER A 65 31.86 7.77 -1.49
C SER A 65 31.36 8.82 -2.48
N LYS A 66 31.62 8.64 -3.79
CA LYS A 66 31.15 9.53 -4.85
C LYS A 66 29.94 8.98 -5.62
N LEU A 67 29.50 7.76 -5.33
CA LEU A 67 28.40 7.13 -6.05
C LEU A 67 27.12 7.94 -5.85
N ARG A 68 26.48 8.33 -6.95
CA ARG A 68 25.24 9.10 -6.98
C ARG A 68 24.08 8.29 -7.55
N GLU A 69 24.35 7.40 -8.49
CA GLU A 69 23.31 6.67 -9.21
C GLU A 69 23.58 5.17 -9.16
N LEU A 70 22.58 4.42 -8.71
CA LEU A 70 22.62 2.96 -8.65
C LEU A 70 21.35 2.38 -9.29
N TRP A 71 21.55 1.59 -10.35
CA TRP A 71 20.47 0.98 -11.12
C TRP A 71 20.47 -0.53 -10.92
N LEU A 72 19.49 -1.05 -10.17
CA LEU A 72 19.32 -2.47 -9.85
C LEU A 72 18.03 -3.05 -10.45
N ARG A 73 17.32 -2.28 -11.28
CA ARG A 73 16.03 -2.69 -11.86
C ARG A 73 16.08 -4.03 -12.61
N ASN A 74 14.93 -4.71 -12.62
CA ASN A 74 14.73 -5.99 -13.31
C ASN A 74 15.80 -7.04 -12.94
N ASN A 75 16.01 -7.23 -11.63
CA ASN A 75 16.75 -8.34 -11.06
C ASN A 75 15.80 -9.23 -10.24
N PRO A 76 16.08 -10.54 -10.10
CA PRO A 76 15.28 -11.45 -9.29
C PRO A 76 15.57 -11.29 -7.78
N ILE A 77 15.70 -10.06 -7.27
CA ILE A 77 15.98 -9.78 -5.86
C ILE A 77 14.78 -10.18 -5.01
N GLU A 78 15.01 -10.99 -3.98
CA GLU A 78 13.96 -11.55 -3.13
C GLU A 78 13.64 -10.66 -1.91
N SER A 79 14.63 -9.92 -1.41
CA SER A 79 14.45 -9.05 -0.25
C SER A 79 15.37 -7.83 -0.23
N ILE A 80 14.90 -6.78 0.45
CA ILE A 80 15.69 -5.59 0.78
C ILE A 80 15.93 -5.58 2.31
N PRO A 81 17.12 -6.02 2.78
CA PRO A 81 17.40 -6.12 4.22
C PRO A 81 17.59 -4.75 4.86
N SER A 82 17.60 -4.69 6.20
CA SER A 82 17.88 -3.46 6.94
C SER A 82 19.27 -2.93 6.58
N TYR A 83 19.41 -1.60 6.47
CA TYR A 83 20.66 -0.91 6.15
C TYR A 83 21.30 -1.34 4.82
N ALA A 84 20.52 -1.85 3.85
CA ALA A 84 21.02 -2.42 2.60
C ALA A 84 21.98 -1.49 1.82
N PHE A 85 21.77 -0.17 1.91
CA PHE A 85 22.52 0.84 1.17
C PHE A 85 23.29 1.82 2.08
N ASN A 86 23.42 1.53 3.38
CA ASN A 86 24.00 2.48 4.35
C ASN A 86 25.48 2.81 4.09
N ARG A 87 26.18 1.97 3.31
CA ARG A 87 27.59 2.17 2.91
C ARG A 87 27.75 3.20 1.79
N VAL A 88 26.67 3.60 1.13
CA VAL A 88 26.63 4.62 0.06
C VAL A 88 25.68 5.77 0.41
N PRO A 89 25.90 6.51 1.50
CA PRO A 89 25.03 7.63 1.89
C PRO A 89 25.10 8.82 0.90
N SER A 90 26.03 8.78 -0.05
CA SER A 90 26.20 9.75 -1.14
C SER A 90 25.14 9.62 -2.24
N LEU A 91 24.37 8.53 -2.24
CA LEU A 91 23.44 8.20 -3.31
C LEU A 91 22.33 9.25 -3.46
N MET A 92 22.01 9.61 -4.70
CA MET A 92 20.97 10.58 -5.07
C MET A 92 19.86 9.94 -5.89
N ARG A 93 20.17 8.92 -6.70
CA ARG A 93 19.18 8.18 -7.51
C ARG A 93 19.34 6.68 -7.29
N LEU A 94 18.26 6.03 -6.90
CA LEU A 94 18.20 4.59 -6.69
C LEU A 94 17.04 4.01 -7.50
N ASP A 95 17.34 3.10 -8.42
CA ASP A 95 16.33 2.40 -9.19
C ASP A 95 16.28 0.92 -8.80
N LEU A 96 15.19 0.55 -8.12
CA LEU A 96 14.82 -0.80 -7.71
C LEU A 96 13.51 -1.23 -8.41
N GLY A 97 13.23 -0.72 -9.61
CA GLY A 97 12.03 -1.08 -10.34
C GLY A 97 12.04 -2.52 -10.88
N GLU A 98 10.87 -3.06 -11.20
CA GLU A 98 10.70 -4.39 -11.83
C GLU A 98 11.31 -5.57 -11.04
N LEU A 99 11.42 -5.47 -9.71
CA LEU A 99 11.83 -6.58 -8.86
C LEU A 99 10.67 -7.57 -8.67
N LYS A 100 10.36 -8.34 -9.71
CA LYS A 100 9.20 -9.25 -9.77
C LYS A 100 9.24 -10.40 -8.75
N LYS A 101 10.40 -10.64 -8.13
CA LYS A 101 10.63 -11.66 -7.12
C LYS A 101 10.72 -11.09 -5.71
N LEU A 102 10.48 -9.79 -5.53
CA LEU A 102 10.56 -9.14 -4.23
C LEU A 102 9.43 -9.62 -3.33
N GLU A 103 9.79 -10.19 -2.18
CA GLU A 103 8.85 -10.70 -1.18
C GLU A 103 8.86 -9.87 0.10
N TYR A 104 10.01 -9.26 0.45
CA TYR A 104 10.18 -8.57 1.72
C TYR A 104 11.01 -7.28 1.61
N ILE A 105 10.53 -6.21 2.22
CA ILE A 105 11.26 -4.95 2.43
C ILE A 105 11.32 -4.70 3.94
N SER A 106 12.53 -4.57 4.48
CA SER A 106 12.70 -4.26 5.90
C SER A 106 12.28 -2.82 6.23
N GLU A 107 11.74 -2.59 7.44
CA GLU A 107 11.47 -1.25 7.99
C GLU A 107 12.69 -0.33 7.98
N GLY A 108 13.90 -0.89 8.11
CA GLY A 108 15.17 -0.16 8.05
C GLY A 108 15.88 -0.24 6.70
N ALA A 109 15.19 -0.65 5.62
CA ALA A 109 15.81 -0.91 4.32
C ALA A 109 16.55 0.31 3.75
N PHE A 110 15.96 1.49 3.91
CA PHE A 110 16.44 2.75 3.33
C PHE A 110 17.20 3.64 4.32
N GLU A 111 17.58 3.10 5.48
CA GLU A 111 18.39 3.81 6.46
C GLU A 111 19.76 4.21 5.91
N GLY A 112 20.20 5.42 6.23
CA GLY A 112 21.46 6.01 5.76
C GLY A 112 21.38 6.77 4.43
N LEU A 113 20.26 6.70 3.70
CA LEU A 113 20.07 7.35 2.39
C LEU A 113 19.58 8.80 2.49
N TYR A 114 20.23 9.62 3.33
CA TYR A 114 19.78 10.98 3.64
C TYR A 114 19.79 11.96 2.45
N ASN A 115 20.63 11.69 1.44
CA ASN A 115 20.79 12.54 0.26
C ASN A 115 19.96 12.07 -0.95
N LEU A 116 19.17 11.01 -0.81
CA LEU A 116 18.43 10.42 -1.91
C LEU A 116 17.36 11.40 -2.41
N LYS A 117 17.31 11.59 -3.73
CA LYS A 117 16.40 12.50 -4.43
C LYS A 117 15.38 11.75 -5.28
N TYR A 118 15.78 10.61 -5.84
CA TYR A 118 14.95 9.78 -6.69
C TYR A 118 14.96 8.34 -6.19
N LEU A 119 13.77 7.77 -6.02
CA LEU A 119 13.56 6.37 -5.70
C LEU A 119 12.53 5.77 -6.66
N ASN A 120 12.88 4.64 -7.27
CA ASN A 120 11.95 3.84 -8.07
C ASN A 120 11.76 2.45 -7.44
N LEU A 121 10.52 2.15 -7.09
CA LEU A 121 10.02 0.85 -6.61
C LEU A 121 8.81 0.39 -7.46
N GLY A 122 8.72 0.87 -8.70
CA GLY A 122 7.64 0.51 -9.62
C GLY A 122 7.69 -0.96 -10.05
N MET A 123 6.54 -1.56 -10.32
CA MET A 123 6.40 -2.93 -10.82
C MET A 123 7.07 -4.00 -9.94
N CYS A 124 7.08 -3.80 -8.62
CA CYS A 124 7.68 -4.71 -7.65
C CYS A 124 6.65 -5.62 -6.95
N ASN A 125 5.37 -5.51 -7.32
CA ASN A 125 4.26 -6.26 -6.71
C ASN A 125 4.13 -6.03 -5.20
N ILE A 126 4.50 -4.82 -4.73
CA ILE A 126 4.43 -4.42 -3.33
C ILE A 126 2.96 -4.27 -2.93
N LYS A 127 2.60 -4.81 -1.75
CA LYS A 127 1.23 -4.72 -1.20
C LYS A 127 1.09 -3.67 -0.11
N ASP A 128 2.09 -3.59 0.77
CA ASP A 128 2.14 -2.66 1.89
C ASP A 128 3.17 -1.57 1.64
N MET A 129 2.85 -0.33 2.00
CA MET A 129 3.78 0.79 1.83
C MET A 129 5.03 0.60 2.69
N PRO A 130 6.25 0.62 2.11
CA PRO A 130 7.47 0.51 2.89
C PRO A 130 7.72 1.76 3.73
N ASN A 131 8.53 1.63 4.78
CA ASN A 131 8.94 2.78 5.56
C ASN A 131 9.90 3.69 4.77
N LEU A 132 9.40 4.86 4.37
CA LEU A 132 10.16 5.87 3.64
C LEU A 132 10.59 7.06 4.52
N THR A 133 10.31 7.03 5.83
CA THR A 133 10.63 8.13 6.76
C THR A 133 12.12 8.54 6.78
N PRO A 134 13.11 7.64 6.56
CA PRO A 134 14.53 8.05 6.51
C PRO A 134 14.87 8.94 5.30
N LEU A 135 14.04 8.92 4.25
CA LEU A 135 14.28 9.60 2.97
C LEU A 135 13.83 11.07 3.00
N VAL A 136 14.27 11.83 4.00
CA VAL A 136 13.83 13.21 4.28
C VAL A 136 14.05 14.20 3.12
N GLY A 137 15.01 13.90 2.24
CA GLY A 137 15.39 14.72 1.09
C GLY A 137 14.78 14.30 -0.24
N LEU A 138 13.91 13.27 -0.25
CA LEU A 138 13.36 12.67 -1.47
C LEU A 138 12.49 13.68 -2.24
N GLU A 139 12.68 13.75 -3.56
CA GLU A 139 11.99 14.69 -4.45
C GLU A 139 11.11 13.97 -5.49
N GLU A 140 11.49 12.78 -5.93
CA GLU A 140 10.78 12.00 -6.94
C GLU A 140 10.61 10.55 -6.45
N LEU A 141 9.36 10.08 -6.43
CA LEU A 141 9.01 8.72 -6.01
C LEU A 141 8.14 8.04 -7.07
N GLU A 142 8.65 6.94 -7.62
CA GLU A 142 7.95 6.07 -8.57
C GLU A 142 7.52 4.78 -7.86
N MET A 143 6.21 4.57 -7.77
CA MET A 143 5.56 3.43 -7.10
C MET A 143 4.51 2.75 -8.01
N SER A 144 4.47 3.08 -9.30
CA SER A 144 3.46 2.58 -10.24
C SER A 144 3.58 1.07 -10.48
N GLY A 145 2.45 0.42 -10.78
CA GLY A 145 2.41 -1.01 -11.08
C GLY A 145 2.58 -1.92 -9.85
N ASN A 146 2.21 -1.44 -8.66
CA ASN A 146 2.17 -2.21 -7.43
C ASN A 146 0.71 -2.58 -7.07
N HIS A 147 0.44 -2.97 -5.83
CA HIS A 147 -0.90 -3.37 -5.37
C HIS A 147 -1.26 -2.67 -4.05
N PHE A 148 -1.67 -1.40 -4.15
CA PHE A 148 -2.07 -0.58 -3.01
C PHE A 148 -3.59 -0.39 -3.02
N PRO A 149 -4.39 -1.25 -2.38
CA PRO A 149 -5.85 -1.13 -2.42
C PRO A 149 -6.35 0.17 -1.79
N GLU A 150 -5.62 0.68 -0.80
CA GLU A 150 -5.93 1.91 -0.06
C GLU A 150 -4.66 2.71 0.23
N ILE A 151 -4.77 4.04 0.19
CA ILE A 151 -3.71 4.97 0.60
C ILE A 151 -4.09 5.67 1.89
N LYS A 152 -3.24 5.51 2.93
CA LYS A 152 -3.44 6.06 4.29
C LYS A 152 -2.54 7.27 4.55
N PRO A 153 -2.85 8.16 5.51
CA PRO A 153 -1.98 9.30 5.85
C PRO A 153 -0.56 8.94 6.26
N GLY A 154 -0.39 7.80 6.93
CA GLY A 154 0.94 7.31 7.32
C GLY A 154 1.82 6.88 6.14
N SER A 155 1.26 6.64 4.95
CA SER A 155 1.98 6.07 3.80
C SER A 155 3.14 6.93 3.31
N PHE A 156 3.02 8.25 3.43
CA PHE A 156 4.01 9.23 2.96
C PHE A 156 4.49 10.16 4.07
N HIS A 157 4.32 9.74 5.32
CA HIS A 157 4.67 10.56 6.47
C HIS A 157 6.15 11.00 6.42
N GLY A 158 6.39 12.29 6.63
CA GLY A 158 7.73 12.87 6.64
C GLY A 158 8.33 13.21 5.26
N LEU A 159 7.69 12.84 4.14
CA LEU A 159 8.17 13.15 2.78
C LEU A 159 7.86 14.59 2.34
N LYS A 160 8.25 15.57 3.16
CA LYS A 160 7.92 17.00 2.97
C LYS A 160 8.61 17.65 1.77
N SER A 161 9.71 17.06 1.29
CA SER A 161 10.48 17.54 0.14
C SER A 161 10.01 16.95 -1.20
N LEU A 162 9.04 16.03 -1.17
CA LEU A 162 8.58 15.29 -2.34
C LEU A 162 7.86 16.22 -3.31
N LYS A 163 8.29 16.22 -4.57
CA LYS A 163 7.77 17.05 -5.65
C LYS A 163 6.97 16.24 -6.65
N LYS A 164 7.36 14.99 -6.91
CA LYS A 164 6.69 14.11 -7.88
C LYS A 164 6.36 12.77 -7.26
N LEU A 165 5.10 12.37 -7.38
CA LEU A 165 4.59 11.10 -6.90
C LEU A 165 3.83 10.38 -8.00
N TRP A 166 4.36 9.23 -8.44
CA TRP A 166 3.73 8.39 -9.44
C TRP A 166 3.23 7.08 -8.82
N ILE A 167 1.92 6.86 -8.86
CA ILE A 167 1.24 5.65 -8.37
C ILE A 167 0.19 5.19 -9.39
N MET A 168 0.61 5.08 -10.64
CA MET A 168 -0.23 4.62 -11.75
C MET A 168 -0.41 3.09 -11.69
N ASN A 169 -1.51 2.55 -12.21
CA ASN A 169 -1.72 1.09 -12.33
C ASN A 169 -1.53 0.32 -11.00
N SER A 170 -1.89 0.91 -9.85
CA SER A 170 -1.61 0.31 -8.54
C SER A 170 -2.84 -0.25 -7.83
N GLN A 171 -3.96 -0.36 -8.56
CA GLN A 171 -5.23 -0.94 -8.08
C GLN A 171 -5.82 -0.19 -6.87
N ILE A 172 -5.54 1.11 -6.75
CA ILE A 172 -6.06 1.94 -5.66
C ILE A 172 -7.57 2.07 -5.82
N SER A 173 -8.30 1.68 -4.78
CA SER A 173 -9.76 1.77 -4.72
C SER A 173 -10.25 2.88 -3.78
N ALA A 174 -9.44 3.24 -2.77
CA ALA A 174 -9.76 4.29 -1.80
C ALA A 174 -8.51 5.09 -1.43
N ILE A 175 -8.70 6.38 -1.15
CA ILE A 175 -7.70 7.24 -0.52
C ILE A 175 -8.36 7.79 0.75
N GLU A 176 -7.73 7.58 1.90
CA GLU A 176 -8.26 8.03 3.19
C GLU A 176 -8.17 9.56 3.33
N ARG A 177 -8.91 10.10 4.30
CA ARG A 177 -8.88 11.54 4.61
C ARG A 177 -7.46 11.98 4.95
N ASN A 178 -7.06 13.15 4.45
CA ASN A 178 -5.75 13.74 4.76
C ASN A 178 -4.54 12.91 4.30
N ALA A 179 -4.72 11.95 3.39
CA ALA A 179 -3.66 11.03 2.98
C ALA A 179 -2.39 11.70 2.42
N PHE A 180 -2.52 12.92 1.89
CA PHE A 180 -1.43 13.67 1.25
C PHE A 180 -1.03 14.94 2.02
N ASP A 181 -1.57 15.20 3.22
CA ASP A 181 -1.38 16.48 3.94
C ASP A 181 0.11 16.81 4.18
N ASP A 182 0.95 15.79 4.38
CA ASP A 182 2.39 15.93 4.62
C ASP A 182 3.19 16.35 3.36
N LEU A 183 2.66 16.11 2.16
CA LEU A 183 3.31 16.32 0.87
C LEU A 183 3.28 17.80 0.44
N THR A 184 3.68 18.70 1.33
CA THR A 184 3.53 20.15 1.17
C THR A 184 4.30 20.77 0.00
N ALA A 185 5.31 20.08 -0.54
CA ALA A 185 6.10 20.50 -1.70
C ALA A 185 5.68 19.85 -3.03
N LEU A 186 4.58 19.08 -3.05
CA LEU A 186 4.17 18.29 -4.20
C LEU A 186 3.77 19.18 -5.38
N VAL A 187 4.29 18.86 -6.56
CA VAL A 187 4.10 19.58 -7.83
C VAL A 187 3.35 18.71 -8.84
N GLU A 188 3.69 17.42 -8.87
CA GLU A 188 3.13 16.44 -9.79
C GLU A 188 2.60 15.21 -9.03
N LEU A 189 1.33 14.86 -9.29
CA LEU A 189 0.69 13.66 -8.75
C LEU A 189 0.05 12.85 -9.88
N ASN A 190 0.43 11.59 -9.99
CA ASN A 190 -0.16 10.67 -10.95
C ASN A 190 -0.85 9.49 -10.25
N LEU A 191 -2.18 9.49 -10.33
CA LEU A 191 -3.07 8.43 -9.84
C LEU A 191 -3.85 7.78 -10.99
N ALA A 192 -3.35 7.91 -12.21
CA ALA A 192 -4.04 7.41 -13.39
C ALA A 192 -4.15 5.88 -13.39
N HIS A 193 -5.17 5.35 -14.08
CA HIS A 193 -5.37 3.91 -14.23
C HIS A 193 -5.45 3.14 -12.91
N ASN A 194 -6.15 3.72 -11.93
CA ASN A 194 -6.54 3.04 -10.70
C ASN A 194 -8.05 2.73 -10.73
N ASN A 195 -8.61 2.35 -9.58
CA ASN A 195 -10.02 2.02 -9.41
C ASN A 195 -10.74 3.05 -8.53
N LEU A 196 -10.33 4.32 -8.59
CA LEU A 196 -10.89 5.40 -7.79
C LEU A 196 -12.27 5.82 -8.32
N SER A 197 -13.25 5.90 -7.44
CA SER A 197 -14.60 6.38 -7.76
C SER A 197 -14.85 7.81 -7.25
N SER A 198 -14.20 8.22 -6.15
CA SER A 198 -14.28 9.56 -5.58
C SER A 198 -13.01 9.87 -4.77
N LEU A 199 -12.85 11.12 -4.32
CA LEU A 199 -11.75 11.58 -3.47
C LEU A 199 -12.32 12.34 -2.26
N PRO A 200 -11.72 12.18 -1.06
CA PRO A 200 -12.10 12.95 0.12
C PRO A 200 -12.07 14.46 -0.11
N HIS A 201 -13.03 15.17 0.48
CA HIS A 201 -13.15 16.62 0.40
C HIS A 201 -11.86 17.33 0.87
N ASP A 202 -11.45 18.35 0.12
CA ASP A 202 -10.23 19.14 0.36
C ASP A 202 -8.91 18.35 0.38
N LEU A 203 -8.86 17.14 -0.20
CA LEU A 203 -7.64 16.32 -0.23
C LEU A 203 -6.42 17.06 -0.80
N PHE A 204 -6.63 17.99 -1.74
CA PHE A 204 -5.56 18.78 -2.37
C PHE A 204 -5.37 20.17 -1.76
N ALA A 205 -6.19 20.58 -0.79
CA ALA A 205 -6.09 21.92 -0.19
C ALA A 205 -4.73 22.22 0.47
N PRO A 206 -4.02 21.26 1.11
CA PRO A 206 -2.68 21.50 1.63
C PRO A 206 -1.59 21.60 0.56
N LEU A 207 -1.84 21.09 -0.66
CA LEU A 207 -0.86 20.90 -1.73
C LEU A 207 -0.71 22.17 -2.58
N ARG A 208 -0.14 23.22 -2.00
CA ARG A 208 -0.12 24.58 -2.58
C ARG A 208 0.66 24.72 -3.90
N TYR A 209 1.54 23.78 -4.21
CA TYR A 209 2.38 23.81 -5.41
C TYR A 209 1.93 22.82 -6.48
N LEU A 210 0.84 22.09 -6.25
CA LEU A 210 0.35 21.07 -7.16
C LEU A 210 -0.22 21.72 -8.42
N VAL A 211 0.39 21.42 -9.57
CA VAL A 211 0.01 21.99 -10.87
C VAL A 211 -0.13 20.95 -11.98
N GLU A 212 0.45 19.75 -11.77
CA GLU A 212 0.35 18.64 -12.70
C GLU A 212 -0.34 17.46 -12.02
N LEU A 213 -1.47 17.03 -12.57
CA LEU A 213 -2.31 16.02 -11.96
C LEU A 213 -2.82 15.05 -13.03
N HIS A 214 -2.68 13.75 -12.79
CA HIS A 214 -3.15 12.72 -13.71
C HIS A 214 -4.18 11.83 -13.00
N LEU A 215 -5.46 11.97 -13.36
CA LEU A 215 -6.61 11.24 -12.80
C LEU A 215 -7.35 10.38 -13.82
N HIS A 216 -6.91 10.39 -15.08
CA HIS A 216 -7.56 9.66 -16.16
C HIS A 216 -7.58 8.14 -15.92
N HIS A 217 -8.53 7.46 -16.58
CA HIS A 217 -8.70 6.01 -16.47
C HIS A 217 -9.01 5.53 -15.04
N ASN A 218 -9.81 6.29 -14.31
CA ASN A 218 -10.46 5.87 -13.06
C ASN A 218 -11.99 5.88 -13.24
N PRO A 219 -12.74 4.97 -12.60
CA PRO A 219 -14.19 4.87 -12.71
C PRO A 219 -14.93 5.93 -11.87
N TRP A 220 -14.70 7.21 -12.15
CA TRP A 220 -15.25 8.33 -11.37
C TRP A 220 -16.78 8.31 -11.28
N HIS A 221 -17.30 8.41 -10.07
CA HIS A 221 -18.71 8.59 -9.74
C HIS A 221 -18.99 10.09 -9.53
N CYS A 222 -19.64 10.71 -10.50
CA CYS A 222 -19.88 12.14 -10.53
C CYS A 222 -21.21 12.52 -9.87
N ASP A 223 -21.19 12.62 -8.55
CA ASP A 223 -22.28 13.12 -7.70
C ASP A 223 -21.85 14.39 -6.94
N CYS A 224 -22.47 14.68 -5.79
CA CYS A 224 -22.09 15.84 -4.98
C CYS A 224 -20.65 15.79 -4.46
N ASP A 225 -20.06 14.60 -4.27
CA ASP A 225 -18.72 14.47 -3.70
C ASP A 225 -17.64 14.83 -4.72
N ILE A 226 -17.92 14.80 -6.03
CA ILE A 226 -16.95 15.20 -7.07
C ILE A 226 -16.87 16.71 -7.27
N LEU A 227 -17.83 17.49 -6.77
CA LEU A 227 -17.97 18.90 -7.11
C LEU A 227 -16.78 19.75 -6.65
N TRP A 228 -16.24 19.47 -5.45
CA TRP A 228 -15.05 20.17 -4.94
C TRP A 228 -13.86 19.94 -5.88
N LEU A 229 -13.68 18.71 -6.37
CA LEU A 229 -12.61 18.34 -7.28
C LEU A 229 -12.79 19.03 -8.63
N SER A 230 -14.01 18.98 -9.17
CA SER A 230 -14.33 19.65 -10.43
C SER A 230 -14.03 21.15 -10.38
N TRP A 231 -14.42 21.83 -9.29
CA TRP A 231 -14.07 23.22 -9.06
C TRP A 231 -12.56 23.43 -8.95
N TRP A 232 -11.87 22.61 -8.14
CA TRP A 232 -10.42 22.69 -7.95
C TRP A 232 -9.66 22.54 -9.28
N LEU A 233 -10.07 21.58 -10.12
CA LEU A 233 -9.46 21.38 -11.43
C LEU A 233 -9.61 22.59 -12.35
N ARG A 234 -10.77 23.26 -12.34
CA ARG A 234 -10.98 24.48 -13.16
C ARG A 234 -10.12 25.66 -12.72
N GLU A 235 -9.90 25.78 -11.42
CA GLU A 235 -9.17 26.91 -10.83
C GLU A 235 -7.66 26.73 -10.95
N TYR A 236 -7.16 25.52 -10.70
CA TYR A 236 -5.72 25.28 -10.52
C TYR A 236 -5.05 24.53 -11.68
N ILE A 237 -5.80 23.80 -12.52
CA ILE A 237 -5.21 23.01 -13.60
C ILE A 237 -5.41 23.69 -14.97
N PRO A 238 -4.35 23.87 -15.78
CA PRO A 238 -4.46 24.48 -17.10
C PRO A 238 -5.37 23.69 -18.05
N THR A 239 -6.23 24.41 -18.79
CA THR A 239 -7.29 23.87 -19.67
C THR A 239 -6.79 23.03 -20.86
N ASN A 240 -5.51 23.12 -21.22
CA ASN A 240 -4.92 22.36 -22.33
C ASN A 240 -4.49 20.93 -21.95
N SER A 241 -4.71 20.50 -20.70
CA SER A 241 -4.27 19.19 -20.21
C SER A 241 -5.37 18.13 -20.31
N SER A 242 -5.06 16.96 -20.87
CA SER A 242 -5.93 15.77 -20.84
C SER A 242 -5.80 15.00 -19.50
N CYS A 243 -5.66 15.75 -18.41
CA CYS A 243 -5.29 15.30 -17.07
C CYS A 243 -6.32 14.37 -16.41
N CYS A 244 -7.59 14.74 -16.52
CA CYS A 244 -8.46 14.62 -15.36
C CYS A 244 -9.48 13.48 -15.45
N GLY A 245 -9.59 12.81 -16.60
CA GLY A 245 -10.53 11.70 -16.78
C GLY A 245 -11.97 12.14 -17.02
N ARG A 246 -12.87 11.14 -17.02
CA ARG A 246 -14.29 11.29 -17.35
C ARG A 246 -15.15 10.53 -16.34
N CYS A 247 -16.35 11.03 -16.12
CA CYS A 247 -17.36 10.36 -15.31
C CYS A 247 -17.69 8.99 -15.91
N HIS A 248 -17.70 7.95 -15.06
CA HIS A 248 -18.16 6.61 -15.42
C HIS A 248 -19.60 6.38 -14.97
N ALA A 249 -19.96 6.94 -13.81
CA ALA A 249 -21.28 6.92 -13.22
C ALA A 249 -21.62 8.31 -12.67
N PRO A 250 -22.91 8.61 -12.39
CA PRO A 250 -24.10 7.87 -12.81
C PRO A 250 -24.31 7.93 -14.34
N LEU A 251 -25.25 7.13 -14.88
CA LEU A 251 -25.43 6.96 -16.33
C LEU A 251 -25.65 8.28 -17.10
N HIS A 252 -26.32 9.26 -16.49
CA HIS A 252 -26.59 10.57 -17.11
C HIS A 252 -25.36 11.48 -17.19
N MET A 253 -24.32 11.21 -16.38
CA MET A 253 -23.03 11.93 -16.43
C MET A 253 -21.95 11.16 -17.21
N ARG A 254 -22.19 9.89 -17.53
CA ARG A 254 -21.18 9.02 -18.16
C ARG A 254 -20.57 9.64 -19.42
N GLY A 255 -19.24 9.71 -19.47
CA GLY A 255 -18.47 10.25 -20.58
C GLY A 255 -18.17 11.75 -20.51
N ARG A 256 -18.84 12.51 -19.62
CA ARG A 256 -18.49 13.93 -19.39
C ARG A 256 -17.12 14.06 -18.72
N PHE A 257 -16.38 15.10 -19.05
CA PHE A 257 -15.10 15.38 -18.39
C PHE A 257 -15.32 15.89 -16.97
N LEU A 258 -14.46 15.50 -16.03
CA LEU A 258 -14.59 15.96 -14.64
C LEU A 258 -14.61 17.49 -14.53
N VAL A 259 -13.77 18.18 -15.29
CA VAL A 259 -13.65 19.65 -15.29
C VAL A 259 -14.92 20.38 -15.75
N GLU A 260 -15.79 19.70 -16.50
CA GLU A 260 -17.05 20.24 -17.02
C GLU A 260 -18.24 19.98 -16.09
N VAL A 261 -18.05 19.21 -15.01
CA VAL A 261 -19.12 18.90 -14.06
C VAL A 261 -19.42 20.16 -13.25
N ASP A 262 -20.65 20.65 -13.34
CA ASP A 262 -21.08 21.89 -12.69
C ASP A 262 -22.10 21.65 -11.58
N GLN A 263 -22.07 22.50 -10.55
CA GLN A 263 -22.94 22.42 -9.38
C GLN A 263 -24.42 22.59 -9.74
N THR A 264 -24.74 23.34 -10.80
CA THR A 264 -26.12 23.55 -11.27
C THR A 264 -26.87 22.27 -11.62
N SER A 265 -26.14 21.17 -11.87
CA SER A 265 -26.71 19.86 -12.18
C SER A 265 -27.07 19.03 -10.94
N PHE A 266 -26.78 19.51 -9.72
CA PHE A 266 -26.91 18.73 -8.49
C PHE A 266 -27.62 19.48 -7.37
N GLN A 267 -28.42 18.76 -6.59
CA GLN A 267 -28.99 19.23 -5.33
C GLN A 267 -28.27 18.56 -4.17
N CYS A 268 -27.29 19.25 -3.59
CA CYS A 268 -26.45 18.71 -2.51
C CYS A 268 -26.96 19.14 -1.12
N SER A 269 -26.60 18.36 -0.10
CA SER A 269 -26.94 18.62 1.30
C SER A 269 -25.68 18.73 2.16
N ALA A 270 -25.74 19.57 3.21
CA ALA A 270 -24.70 19.66 4.22
C ALA A 270 -24.41 18.26 4.84
N PRO A 271 -23.19 18.01 5.34
CA PRO A 271 -22.80 16.67 5.74
C PRO A 271 -23.60 16.23 6.97
N PHE A 272 -24.17 15.03 6.93
CA PHE A 272 -24.96 14.49 8.04
C PHE A 272 -24.07 13.71 9.00
N ILE A 273 -24.04 14.12 10.27
CA ILE A 273 -23.35 13.38 11.34
C ILE A 273 -24.28 12.26 11.80
N MET A 274 -23.99 11.02 11.38
CA MET A 274 -24.83 9.85 11.66
C MET A 274 -24.83 9.50 13.16
N ASP A 275 -23.62 9.42 13.73
CA ASP A 275 -23.40 9.16 15.15
C ASP A 275 -22.68 10.36 15.73
N ALA A 276 -23.44 11.28 16.36
CA ALA A 276 -22.89 12.44 17.02
C ALA A 276 -22.18 12.03 18.33
N PRO A 277 -21.07 12.70 18.70
CA PRO A 277 -20.38 12.42 19.94
C PRO A 277 -21.28 12.72 21.13
N MET A 278 -21.16 11.90 22.18
CA MET A 278 -21.93 12.01 23.41
C MET A 278 -21.00 12.29 24.59
N ASP A 279 -21.53 12.97 25.61
CA ASP A 279 -20.78 13.24 26.83
C ASP A 279 -20.30 11.94 27.49
N LEU A 280 -19.05 11.93 27.94
CA LEU A 280 -18.40 10.73 28.47
C LEU A 280 -17.73 11.02 29.81
N ASN A 281 -18.12 10.25 30.83
CA ASN A 281 -17.44 10.22 32.13
C ASN A 281 -16.52 9.00 32.17
N ILE A 282 -15.23 9.21 32.39
CA ILE A 282 -14.24 8.13 32.37
C ILE A 282 -13.17 8.29 33.45
N SER A 283 -12.61 7.18 33.91
CA SER A 283 -11.48 7.17 34.85
C SER A 283 -10.16 7.39 34.10
N GLU A 284 -9.23 8.10 34.73
CA GLU A 284 -7.88 8.34 34.20
C GLU A 284 -7.18 7.03 33.78
N GLY A 285 -6.39 7.09 32.69
CA GLY A 285 -5.61 5.97 32.17
C GLY A 285 -6.38 4.99 31.28
N ARG A 286 -7.71 5.10 31.17
CA ARG A 286 -8.53 4.25 30.27
C ARG A 286 -8.51 4.75 28.82
N VAL A 287 -8.80 3.84 27.89
CA VAL A 287 -9.07 4.16 26.47
C VAL A 287 -10.44 4.84 26.37
N ALA A 288 -10.54 5.89 25.57
CA ALA A 288 -11.81 6.58 25.31
C ALA A 288 -12.01 6.82 23.81
N GLU A 289 -13.27 6.85 23.38
CA GLU A 289 -13.64 7.17 22.01
C GLU A 289 -14.81 8.16 21.99
N LEU A 290 -14.68 9.24 21.21
CA LEU A 290 -15.79 10.13 20.89
C LEU A 290 -16.19 9.88 19.43
N LYS A 291 -17.33 9.20 19.24
CA LYS A 291 -17.83 8.84 17.91
C LYS A 291 -18.21 10.09 17.11
N CYS A 292 -17.84 10.11 15.84
CA CYS A 292 -18.33 11.13 14.89
C CYS A 292 -18.43 10.52 13.49
N ARG A 293 -19.36 9.57 13.35
CA ARG A 293 -19.50 8.82 12.10
C ARG A 293 -20.14 9.70 11.02
N THR A 294 -19.45 9.84 9.90
CA THR A 294 -19.82 10.74 8.80
C THR A 294 -19.71 10.05 7.44
N PRO A 295 -20.27 10.63 6.36
CA PRO A 295 -20.00 10.16 5.00
C PRO A 295 -18.50 10.10 4.72
N SER A 296 -18.03 9.04 4.07
CA SER A 296 -16.60 8.75 3.87
C SER A 296 -15.84 9.84 3.11
N MET A 297 -16.52 10.57 2.22
CA MET A 297 -15.91 11.62 1.40
C MET A 297 -15.94 13.01 2.05
N SER A 298 -16.65 13.19 3.17
CA SER A 298 -16.64 14.48 3.89
C SER A 298 -15.35 14.64 4.68
N SER A 299 -14.82 15.86 4.75
CA SER A 299 -13.64 16.16 5.58
C SER A 299 -14.06 16.22 7.05
N VAL A 300 -13.22 15.68 7.94
CA VAL A 300 -13.46 15.64 9.39
C VAL A 300 -12.25 16.19 10.12
N ARG A 301 -12.50 17.13 11.02
CA ARG A 301 -11.50 17.69 11.94
C ARG A 301 -12.07 17.78 13.35
N TRP A 302 -11.23 17.63 14.35
CA TRP A 302 -11.59 17.76 15.75
C TRP A 302 -10.95 19.00 16.37
N LEU A 303 -11.75 19.85 16.99
CA LEU A 303 -11.29 20.95 17.82
C LEU A 303 -11.21 20.46 19.27
N LEU A 304 -10.01 20.51 19.84
CA LEU A 304 -9.74 20.16 21.23
C LEU A 304 -10.04 21.35 22.16
N PRO A 305 -10.23 21.10 23.48
CA PRO A 305 -10.49 22.16 24.47
C PRO A 305 -9.41 23.24 24.54
N ASN A 306 -8.17 22.88 24.18
CA ASN A 306 -7.02 23.80 24.15
C ASN A 306 -6.94 24.65 22.86
N GLY A 307 -7.89 24.50 21.93
CA GLY A 307 -7.92 25.19 20.64
C GLY A 307 -7.13 24.52 19.52
N THR A 308 -6.43 23.40 19.77
CA THR A 308 -5.74 22.64 18.72
C THR A 308 -6.73 21.90 17.83
N VAL A 309 -6.43 21.82 16.53
CA VAL A 309 -7.25 21.13 15.55
C VAL A 309 -6.50 19.88 15.09
N LEU A 310 -7.13 18.71 15.24
CA LEU A 310 -6.61 17.45 14.75
C LEU A 310 -7.38 16.98 13.51
N SER A 311 -6.66 16.36 12.59
CA SER A 311 -7.16 15.66 11.40
C SER A 311 -6.70 14.21 11.43
N HIS A 312 -7.14 13.41 10.45
CA HIS A 312 -6.71 12.00 10.35
C HIS A 312 -5.19 11.84 10.17
N ALA A 313 -4.52 12.81 9.54
CA ALA A 313 -3.07 12.82 9.37
C ALA A 313 -2.27 13.32 10.59
N SER A 314 -2.95 13.82 11.63
CA SER A 314 -2.26 14.44 12.76
C SER A 314 -1.48 13.42 13.59
N SER A 315 -0.17 13.64 13.73
CA SER A 315 0.73 12.79 14.51
C SER A 315 0.79 13.21 15.99
N HIS A 316 -0.33 13.09 16.70
CA HIS A 316 -0.39 13.35 18.14
C HIS A 316 -0.14 12.04 18.93
N PRO A 317 0.71 12.04 19.97
CA PRO A 317 1.23 10.80 20.58
C PRO A 317 0.17 9.93 21.28
N ARG A 318 -0.96 10.52 21.70
CA ARG A 318 -2.01 9.80 22.44
C ARG A 318 -3.40 9.83 21.81
N ILE A 319 -3.66 10.82 20.97
CA ILE A 319 -5.00 11.19 20.50
C ILE A 319 -4.95 11.13 18.99
N SER A 320 -5.84 10.37 18.36
CA SER A 320 -5.84 10.19 16.91
C SER A 320 -7.25 10.26 16.37
N VAL A 321 -7.44 10.91 15.23
CA VAL A 321 -8.70 10.86 14.48
C VAL A 321 -8.66 9.62 13.58
N LEU A 322 -9.67 8.75 13.66
CA LEU A 322 -9.79 7.56 12.81
C LEU A 322 -10.44 7.91 11.46
N ASN A 323 -10.32 7.02 10.47
CA ASN A 323 -10.93 7.20 9.15
C ASN A 323 -12.46 7.08 9.14
N ASP A 324 -13.13 6.75 10.24
CA ASP A 324 -14.60 6.90 10.34
C ASP A 324 -15.01 8.29 10.86
N GLY A 325 -14.04 9.09 11.33
CA GLY A 325 -14.22 10.39 11.96
C GLY A 325 -14.14 10.36 13.50
N THR A 326 -14.09 9.18 14.12
CA THR A 326 -14.04 9.02 15.58
C THR A 326 -12.73 9.55 16.16
N LEU A 327 -12.79 10.28 17.28
CA LEU A 327 -11.61 10.68 18.05
C LEU A 327 -11.27 9.58 19.06
N ASN A 328 -10.08 9.00 18.94
CA ASN A 328 -9.60 7.92 19.79
C ASN A 328 -8.50 8.41 20.74
N PHE A 329 -8.58 8.02 22.00
CA PHE A 329 -7.57 8.24 23.03
C PHE A 329 -6.97 6.91 23.46
N SER A 330 -5.66 6.74 23.25
CA SER A 330 -4.92 5.56 23.75
C SER A 330 -4.98 5.44 25.29
N HIS A 331 -4.91 6.57 25.99
CA HIS A 331 -5.16 6.69 27.42
C HIS A 331 -5.51 8.15 27.75
N VAL A 332 -6.56 8.35 28.53
CA VAL A 332 -7.02 9.69 28.95
C VAL A 332 -6.26 10.20 30.18
N LEU A 333 -5.97 11.50 30.20
CA LEU A 333 -5.37 12.22 31.33
C LEU A 333 -6.38 13.19 31.94
N LEU A 334 -6.20 13.57 33.21
CA LEU A 334 -7.05 14.59 33.85
C LEU A 334 -7.14 15.90 33.05
N THR A 335 -6.05 16.28 32.38
CA THR A 335 -5.96 17.49 31.53
C THR A 335 -6.77 17.40 30.25
N ASP A 336 -7.23 16.21 29.86
CA ASP A 336 -8.07 16.01 28.68
C ASP A 336 -9.54 16.38 28.95
N THR A 337 -9.89 16.78 30.18
CA THR A 337 -11.26 17.22 30.50
C THR A 337 -11.63 18.50 29.75
N GLY A 338 -12.76 18.49 29.04
CA GLY A 338 -13.26 19.68 28.35
C GLY A 338 -14.24 19.38 27.21
N LEU A 339 -14.56 20.43 26.45
CA LEU A 339 -15.45 20.37 25.31
C LEU A 339 -14.67 20.05 24.03
N TYR A 340 -15.04 18.95 23.37
CA TYR A 340 -14.50 18.55 22.07
C TYR A 340 -15.55 18.75 20.99
N THR A 341 -15.16 19.28 19.85
CA THR A 341 -16.08 19.55 18.73
C THR A 341 -15.61 18.84 17.47
N CYS A 342 -16.43 17.93 16.97
CA CYS A 342 -16.27 17.35 15.64
C CYS A 342 -16.80 18.36 14.61
N MET A 343 -15.96 18.72 13.65
CA MET A 343 -16.27 19.65 12.55
C MET A 343 -16.21 18.89 11.24
N VAL A 344 -17.31 18.86 10.50
CA VAL A 344 -17.46 18.07 9.28
C VAL A 344 -17.81 19.01 8.14
N THR A 345 -17.10 18.91 7.01
CA THR A 345 -17.29 19.79 5.85
C THR A 345 -17.43 19.00 4.56
N ASN A 346 -18.31 19.48 3.69
CA ASN A 346 -18.41 19.07 2.29
C ASN A 346 -18.70 20.31 1.41
N VAL A 347 -18.87 20.11 0.12
CA VAL A 347 -19.12 21.20 -0.84
C VAL A 347 -20.41 21.98 -0.56
N ALA A 348 -21.39 21.38 0.13
CA ALA A 348 -22.69 21.98 0.40
C ALA A 348 -22.74 22.78 1.71
N GLY A 349 -21.77 22.56 2.62
CA GLY A 349 -21.71 23.28 3.89
C GLY A 349 -20.91 22.57 4.97
N ASN A 350 -21.20 22.95 6.22
CA ASN A 350 -20.57 22.42 7.41
C ASN A 350 -21.60 21.91 8.42
N SER A 351 -21.19 20.95 9.23
CA SER A 351 -21.96 20.43 10.35
C SER A 351 -21.01 20.18 11.51
N ASN A 352 -21.40 20.63 12.70
CA ASN A 352 -20.59 20.49 13.90
C ASN A 352 -21.40 19.76 14.98
N ALA A 353 -20.73 18.92 15.76
CA ALA A 353 -21.30 18.31 16.96
C ALA A 353 -20.25 18.28 18.06
N SER A 354 -20.66 18.56 19.29
CA SER A 354 -19.76 18.69 20.44
C SER A 354 -20.16 17.73 21.55
N ALA A 355 -19.16 17.26 22.30
CA ALA A 355 -19.35 16.45 23.50
C ALA A 355 -18.35 16.88 24.58
N TYR A 356 -18.77 16.75 25.83
CA TYR A 356 -17.94 17.01 26.99
C TYR A 356 -17.30 15.71 27.49
N LEU A 357 -15.97 15.68 27.54
CA LEU A 357 -15.20 14.60 28.15
C LEU A 357 -14.88 14.99 29.59
N ASN A 358 -15.25 14.16 30.55
CA ASN A 358 -15.00 14.36 31.96
C ASN A 358 -14.14 13.22 32.51
N VAL A 359 -12.89 13.53 32.87
CA VAL A 359 -11.93 12.56 33.38
C VAL A 359 -11.81 12.70 34.89
N SER A 360 -11.96 11.59 35.61
CA SER A 360 -11.89 11.57 37.07
C SER A 360 -10.89 10.52 37.58
N THR A 361 -10.34 10.71 38.78
CA THR A 361 -9.50 9.72 39.46
C THR A 361 -10.33 8.66 40.21
N ALA A 362 -11.64 8.86 40.31
CA ALA A 362 -12.52 7.89 40.93
C ALA A 362 -12.65 6.66 40.03
N GLU A 363 -12.52 5.47 40.63
CA GLU A 363 -12.99 4.24 40.00
C GLU A 363 -14.50 4.38 39.82
N LEU A 364 -14.94 4.76 38.61
CA LEU A 364 -16.35 4.79 38.27
C LEU A 364 -16.85 3.36 38.44
N ASN A 365 -17.77 3.14 39.40
CA ASN A 365 -18.39 1.86 39.71
C ASN A 365 -19.04 1.28 38.43
N THR A 366 -18.30 0.45 37.71
CA THR A 366 -18.79 -0.30 36.55
C THR A 366 -19.49 -1.57 37.03
N SER A 367 -20.62 -1.42 37.72
CA SER A 367 -21.50 -2.55 38.05
C SER A 367 -22.66 -2.73 37.06
N ASN A 368 -22.74 -1.93 35.99
CA ASN A 368 -23.84 -1.97 35.02
C ASN A 368 -23.42 -1.98 33.53
N TYR A 369 -22.15 -2.16 33.19
CA TYR A 369 -21.73 -2.29 31.79
C TYR A 369 -20.85 -3.53 31.63
N SER A 370 -21.43 -4.58 31.01
CA SER A 370 -20.69 -5.76 30.57
C SER A 370 -19.95 -5.43 29.27
N PHE A 371 -18.63 -5.28 29.36
CA PHE A 371 -17.78 -5.29 28.17
C PHE A 371 -17.22 -6.71 28.00
N PHE A 372 -17.51 -7.34 26.86
CA PHE A 372 -16.80 -8.55 26.45
C PHE A 372 -15.51 -8.12 25.76
N THR A 373 -14.36 -8.44 26.36
CA THR A 373 -13.07 -8.37 25.69
C THR A 373 -12.91 -9.66 24.88
N THR A 374 -13.03 -9.60 23.55
CA THR A 374 -12.62 -10.71 22.69
C THR A 374 -11.10 -10.68 22.56
N VAL A 375 -10.43 -11.58 23.28
CA VAL A 375 -9.01 -11.87 23.08
C VAL A 375 -8.91 -12.83 21.90
N THR A 376 -8.40 -12.34 20.76
CA THR A 376 -7.99 -13.20 19.65
C THR A 376 -6.67 -13.86 20.01
N VAL A 377 -6.71 -15.16 20.33
CA VAL A 377 -5.52 -15.99 20.49
C VAL A 377 -5.19 -16.57 19.12
N GLU A 378 -4.07 -16.17 18.53
CA GLU A 378 -3.50 -16.86 17.36
C GLU A 378 -2.92 -18.20 17.82
N THR A 379 -3.61 -19.29 17.49
CA THR A 379 -3.06 -20.64 17.65
C THR A 379 -2.20 -20.97 16.44
N THR A 380 -0.88 -21.03 16.64
CA THR A 380 0.05 -21.68 15.71
C THR A 380 -0.05 -23.19 15.89
N GLU A 381 -0.49 -23.88 14.85
CA GLU A 381 -0.53 -25.34 14.79
C GLU A 381 0.91 -25.89 14.68
N ILE A 382 1.33 -26.70 15.64
CA ILE A 382 2.52 -27.55 15.53
C ILE A 382 2.08 -29.01 15.69
N SER A 383 2.38 -29.81 14.68
CA SER A 383 2.18 -31.26 14.60
C SER A 383 3.03 -32.02 15.64
N PRO A 384 2.51 -33.05 16.33
CA PRO A 384 3.29 -33.83 17.28
C PRO A 384 3.80 -35.15 16.69
N GLU A 385 5.12 -35.34 16.65
CA GLU A 385 5.77 -36.65 16.65
C GLU A 385 6.58 -36.83 17.94
N ASP A 386 6.40 -38.00 18.56
CA ASP A 386 7.19 -38.70 19.58
C ASP A 386 7.54 -38.02 20.93
N VAL A 387 7.01 -38.58 22.03
CA VAL A 387 7.73 -39.38 23.04
C VAL A 387 6.84 -39.60 24.29
N SER A 388 6.81 -40.85 24.74
CA SER A 388 6.13 -41.38 25.94
C SER A 388 7.06 -41.41 27.19
N PRO A 389 6.53 -41.64 28.40
CA PRO A 389 7.30 -41.74 29.65
C PRO A 389 6.70 -42.69 30.73
N LYS A 390 7.43 -42.89 31.84
CA LYS A 390 7.05 -43.76 32.97
C LYS A 390 7.25 -43.06 34.32
N PHE A 391 6.40 -43.40 35.30
CA PHE A 391 6.36 -42.93 36.70
C PHE A 391 7.28 -43.73 37.66
N SER A 392 7.79 -43.09 38.73
CA SER A 392 8.12 -43.71 40.04
C SER A 392 7.95 -42.73 41.22
N LYS A 393 7.75 -43.25 42.45
CA LYS A 393 7.22 -42.62 43.70
C LYS A 393 8.26 -41.82 44.55
N PRO A 394 7.84 -40.98 45.55
CA PRO A 394 8.68 -39.98 46.26
C PRO A 394 9.05 -40.37 47.72
N VAL A 395 10.10 -39.74 48.34
CA VAL A 395 10.31 -39.17 49.75
C VAL A 395 11.81 -38.70 49.89
N PRO A 396 12.28 -37.76 50.76
CA PRO A 396 11.97 -36.32 51.00
C PRO A 396 13.20 -35.33 50.90
N THR A 397 12.93 -34.02 50.82
CA THR A 397 13.74 -32.83 51.23
C THR A 397 15.27 -32.75 50.99
N THR A 398 15.73 -31.86 50.08
CA THR A 398 16.59 -30.65 50.31
C THR A 398 17.26 -30.13 49.01
N SER A 399 17.38 -28.80 48.92
CA SER A 399 18.27 -27.94 48.10
C SER A 399 18.45 -28.11 46.57
N THR A 400 18.27 -26.96 45.89
CA THR A 400 18.99 -26.44 44.71
C THR A 400 18.93 -27.17 43.35
N GLY A 401 18.45 -26.44 42.34
CA GLY A 401 19.00 -26.47 40.97
C GLY A 401 18.31 -27.35 39.91
N TYR A 402 17.72 -26.67 38.91
CA TYR A 402 17.57 -27.04 37.48
C TYR A 402 17.04 -28.43 37.03
N GLN A 403 15.88 -28.37 36.31
CA GLN A 403 15.35 -29.11 35.12
C GLN A 403 15.83 -30.53 34.71
N PRO A 404 15.11 -31.25 33.79
CA PRO A 404 13.65 -31.48 33.59
C PRO A 404 13.32 -32.99 33.31
N ALA A 405 12.03 -33.38 33.20
CA ALA A 405 11.48 -34.36 32.21
C ALA A 405 10.08 -34.93 32.60
N TYR A 406 9.35 -35.33 31.55
CA TYR A 406 7.90 -35.57 31.39
C TYR A 406 7.31 -36.87 31.99
N THR A 407 5.97 -36.91 32.16
CA THR A 407 5.18 -38.18 32.17
C THR A 407 3.86 -38.10 31.32
N THR A 408 3.38 -39.18 30.65
CA THR A 408 2.20 -39.34 29.80
C THR A 408 1.21 -40.26 30.50
N THR A 409 0.02 -40.20 29.92
CA THR A 409 -1.31 -40.49 30.39
C THR A 409 -1.77 -41.92 30.05
N THR A 410 -2.75 -42.41 30.81
CA THR A 410 -3.75 -43.40 30.34
C THR A 410 -5.16 -42.86 30.59
N THR A 411 -6.04 -43.23 29.67
CA THR A 411 -7.42 -42.81 29.36
C THR A 411 -8.50 -43.06 30.43
N VAL A 412 -9.55 -42.24 30.45
CA VAL A 412 -10.92 -42.61 30.89
C VAL A 412 -11.98 -42.01 29.95
N LEU A 413 -13.01 -42.81 29.65
CA LEU A 413 -14.20 -42.58 28.81
C LEU A 413 -15.39 -42.11 29.67
N ILE A 414 -16.21 -41.15 29.20
CA ILE A 414 -17.65 -41.05 29.56
C ILE A 414 -18.48 -40.51 28.37
N GLN A 415 -19.67 -41.12 28.25
CA GLN A 415 -20.75 -41.04 27.26
C GLN A 415 -21.74 -39.88 27.51
N SER A 416 -22.47 -39.42 26.48
CA SER A 416 -23.81 -38.83 26.67
C SER A 416 -24.70 -38.95 25.42
N THR A 417 -26.00 -38.95 25.68
CA THR A 417 -27.15 -39.46 24.91
C THR A 417 -28.09 -38.36 24.38
N ARG A 418 -28.75 -38.56 23.22
CA ARG A 418 -30.23 -38.34 23.03
C ARG A 418 -30.79 -38.84 21.66
N PRO A 419 -32.10 -39.20 21.54
CA PRO A 419 -32.74 -39.91 20.41
C PRO A 419 -33.92 -39.11 19.75
N PRO A 420 -34.89 -39.68 18.97
CA PRO A 420 -34.80 -40.35 17.64
C PRO A 420 -35.92 -39.96 16.61
N GLY A 421 -35.84 -40.50 15.38
CA GLY A 421 -36.98 -40.82 14.46
C GLY A 421 -36.88 -40.18 13.06
N ARG A 422 -37.16 -40.84 11.91
CA ARG A 422 -37.67 -42.17 11.53
C ARG A 422 -37.09 -42.52 10.14
N VAL A 423 -36.90 -43.81 9.87
CA VAL A 423 -36.47 -44.38 8.59
C VAL A 423 -37.68 -44.87 7.80
N ALA A 424 -37.68 -44.64 6.48
CA ALA A 424 -38.31 -45.52 5.50
C ALA A 424 -37.41 -45.62 4.26
N VAL A 425 -37.12 -46.85 3.84
CA VAL A 425 -36.35 -47.24 2.65
C VAL A 425 -37.31 -47.30 1.44
N PRO A 426 -36.85 -47.02 0.21
CA PRO A 426 -36.82 -48.10 -0.78
C PRO A 426 -35.57 -48.12 -1.68
N THR A 427 -35.05 -49.34 -1.83
CA THR A 427 -34.55 -50.05 -3.03
C THR A 427 -34.09 -49.31 -4.30
N ALA A 428 -32.92 -49.77 -4.74
CA ALA A 428 -32.24 -49.65 -6.03
C ALA A 428 -33.08 -49.47 -7.30
N ASP A 429 -32.59 -48.61 -8.20
CA ASP A 429 -32.35 -49.01 -9.58
C ASP A 429 -31.14 -48.25 -10.16
N ALA A 430 -30.29 -48.97 -10.89
CA ALA A 430 -29.04 -48.48 -11.46
C ALA A 430 -29.20 -48.31 -12.97
N GLY A 431 -28.88 -47.12 -13.49
CA GLY A 431 -28.81 -46.89 -14.92
C GLY A 431 -28.62 -45.42 -15.28
N ASP A 432 -27.52 -45.12 -15.97
CA ASP A 432 -27.39 -44.03 -16.95
C ASP A 432 -27.10 -42.59 -16.47
N LYS A 433 -25.92 -42.35 -15.87
CA LYS A 433 -25.44 -40.97 -15.55
C LYS A 433 -23.94 -40.70 -15.79
N THR A 434 -23.23 -41.54 -16.54
CA THR A 434 -21.78 -41.33 -16.77
C THR A 434 -21.40 -40.87 -18.18
N GLN A 435 -22.35 -40.70 -19.09
CA GLN A 435 -22.05 -40.39 -20.50
C GLN A 435 -22.31 -38.93 -20.92
N THR A 436 -23.09 -38.17 -20.13
CA THR A 436 -23.41 -36.76 -20.44
C THR A 436 -22.33 -35.76 -20.02
N SER A 437 -21.44 -36.12 -19.08
CA SER A 437 -20.40 -35.22 -18.55
C SER A 437 -19.20 -35.04 -19.49
N LEU A 438 -18.83 -36.05 -20.28
CA LEU A 438 -17.62 -35.99 -21.11
C LEU A 438 -17.81 -35.18 -22.39
N ASP A 439 -19.00 -35.28 -23.02
CA ASP A 439 -19.35 -34.54 -24.23
C ASP A 439 -19.47 -33.03 -23.97
N GLU A 440 -19.94 -32.64 -22.78
CA GLU A 440 -20.07 -31.25 -22.38
C GLU A 440 -18.70 -30.58 -22.14
N VAL A 441 -17.75 -31.34 -21.59
CA VAL A 441 -16.34 -30.93 -21.41
C VAL A 441 -15.60 -30.86 -22.75
N MET A 442 -15.85 -31.80 -23.67
CA MET A 442 -15.26 -31.74 -25.01
C MET A 442 -15.79 -30.57 -25.85
N ARG A 443 -17.07 -30.21 -25.68
CA ARG A 443 -17.70 -29.09 -26.39
C ARG A 443 -17.18 -27.73 -25.90
N THR A 444 -17.04 -27.55 -24.59
CA THR A 444 -16.45 -26.33 -24.00
C THR A 444 -14.97 -26.16 -24.36
N THR A 445 -14.19 -27.25 -24.39
CA THR A 445 -12.77 -27.20 -24.78
C THR A 445 -12.58 -26.80 -26.24
N LYS A 446 -13.43 -27.28 -27.17
CA LYS A 446 -13.39 -26.88 -28.59
C LYS A 446 -13.74 -25.40 -28.79
N ILE A 447 -14.65 -24.83 -28.00
CA ILE A 447 -15.01 -23.40 -28.07
C ILE A 447 -13.84 -22.53 -27.61
N ILE A 448 -13.17 -22.91 -26.50
CA ILE A 448 -12.03 -22.16 -25.97
C ILE A 448 -10.85 -22.14 -26.96
N ILE A 449 -10.52 -23.29 -27.56
CA ILE A 449 -9.47 -23.39 -28.58
C ILE A 449 -9.85 -22.55 -29.82
N GLY A 450 -11.11 -22.60 -30.26
CA GLY A 450 -11.61 -21.80 -31.37
C GLY A 450 -11.49 -20.28 -31.11
N CYS A 451 -11.85 -19.82 -29.90
CA CYS A 451 -11.68 -18.43 -29.50
C CYS A 451 -10.21 -18.01 -29.48
N PHE A 452 -9.30 -18.85 -28.98
CA PHE A 452 -7.88 -18.55 -28.93
C PHE A 452 -7.25 -18.44 -30.33
N VAL A 453 -7.66 -19.33 -31.26
CA VAL A 453 -7.23 -19.27 -32.67
C VAL A 453 -7.79 -18.03 -33.37
N ALA A 454 -9.04 -17.64 -33.09
CA ALA A 454 -9.64 -16.44 -33.67
C ALA A 454 -8.95 -15.14 -33.18
N VAL A 455 -8.64 -15.05 -31.89
CA VAL A 455 -7.95 -13.89 -31.30
C VAL A 455 -6.52 -13.78 -31.85
N THR A 456 -5.80 -14.90 -31.96
CA THR A 456 -4.44 -14.91 -32.51
C THR A 456 -4.40 -14.55 -33.99
N LEU A 457 -5.37 -14.99 -34.80
CA LEU A 457 -5.50 -14.58 -36.20
C LEU A 457 -5.85 -13.09 -36.35
N LEU A 458 -6.74 -12.56 -35.50
CA LEU A 458 -7.07 -11.12 -35.50
C LEU A 458 -5.85 -10.27 -35.11
N ALA A 459 -5.08 -10.70 -34.10
CA ALA A 459 -3.85 -10.01 -33.70
C ALA A 459 -2.81 -10.03 -34.83
N ALA A 460 -2.64 -11.15 -35.53
CA ALA A 460 -1.75 -11.26 -36.68
C ALA A 460 -2.19 -10.35 -37.84
N ALA A 461 -3.49 -10.29 -38.14
CA ALA A 461 -4.03 -9.39 -39.16
C ALA A 461 -3.79 -7.92 -38.80
N MET A 462 -4.00 -7.54 -37.54
CA MET A 462 -3.74 -6.19 -37.05
C MET A 462 -2.26 -5.80 -37.16
N LEU A 463 -1.33 -6.70 -36.84
CA LEU A 463 0.11 -6.47 -37.02
C LEU A 463 0.49 -6.27 -38.49
N ILE A 464 -0.10 -7.03 -39.41
CA ILE A 464 0.12 -6.87 -40.86
C ILE A 464 -0.40 -5.52 -41.34
N VAL A 465 -1.58 -5.08 -40.88
CA VAL A 465 -2.14 -3.76 -41.19
C VAL A 465 -1.23 -2.66 -40.66
N PHE A 466 -0.75 -2.78 -39.42
CA PHE A 466 0.14 -1.82 -38.80
C PHE A 466 1.49 -1.71 -39.54
N TYR A 467 2.05 -2.85 -39.96
CA TYR A 467 3.25 -2.90 -40.78
C TYR A 467 3.05 -2.22 -42.14
N LYS A 468 1.92 -2.45 -42.82
CA LYS A 468 1.59 -1.78 -44.09
C LYS A 468 1.40 -0.27 -43.92
N LEU A 469 0.76 0.17 -42.84
CA LEU A 469 0.59 1.59 -42.52
C LEU A 469 1.94 2.28 -42.25
N ARG A 470 2.81 1.63 -41.46
CA ARG A 470 4.16 2.13 -41.17
C ARG A 470 5.03 2.24 -42.42
N LYS A 471 4.96 1.24 -43.31
CA LYS A 471 5.69 1.26 -44.60
C LYS A 471 5.19 2.38 -45.53
N ARG A 472 3.87 2.63 -45.58
CA ARG A 472 3.30 3.77 -46.34
C ARG A 472 3.73 5.11 -45.75
N HIS A 473 3.87 5.21 -44.43
CA HIS A 473 4.35 6.42 -43.77
C HIS A 473 5.82 6.69 -44.10
N GLN A 474 6.67 5.66 -44.07
CA GLN A 474 8.08 5.79 -44.47
C GLN A 474 8.25 6.16 -45.95
N GLN A 475 7.43 5.60 -46.85
CA GLN A 475 7.45 5.96 -48.28
C GLN A 475 6.98 7.40 -48.56
N ARG A 476 6.08 7.95 -47.73
CA ARG A 476 5.67 9.36 -47.83
C ARG A 476 6.75 10.32 -47.31
N SER A 477 7.50 9.94 -46.28
CA SER A 477 8.57 10.76 -45.73
C SER A 477 9.81 10.86 -46.62
N THR A 478 10.02 9.92 -47.56
CA THR A 478 11.14 9.94 -48.52
C THR A 478 10.86 10.70 -49.81
N VAL A 479 9.63 11.18 -50.04
CA VAL A 479 9.24 11.95 -51.26
C VAL A 479 9.22 13.47 -50.99
N THR A 480 9.41 13.89 -49.73
CA THR A 480 9.45 15.31 -49.31
C THR A 480 10.82 15.75 -48.79
N ALA A 481 11.90 15.08 -49.20
CA ALA A 481 13.28 15.47 -48.92
C ALA A 481 14.02 15.70 -50.24
#